data_AF-T1EH49-F1
#
_entry.id   AF-T1EH49-F1
#
_cell.length_a   1.000
_cell.length_b   1.000
_cell.length_c   1.000
_cell.angle_alpha   90.00
_cell.angle_beta   90.00
_cell.angle_gamma   90.00
#
_symmetry.space_group_name_H-M   'P 1'
#
loop_
_entity.id
_entity.type
_entity.pdbx_description
1 polymer ?
#
loop_
_entity_poly.entity_id
_entity_poly.type
_entity_poly.pdbx_seq_one_letter_code
_entity_poly.pdbx_strand_id
1 'polypeptide(L)'
;QEHYDIAFLLIDSGAKLNSHKCRWDRSPIHLAALRGNVRLIAKLIKKCPDLVHSRCHFLHQTPLLCASMTNHVKAIKLLLSLNADVNAKDVYGKTSLAKSVEKRCTKAILCLLRHGADPNMKDEEGRTCLFFPSLSHDVKMVDLILSHTTIDVNARDFLGKTALHQAC
;
A
#
# COMPACT_ATOMS: atom_id res chain seq x y z
N GLN A 1 5.04 -23.56 -5.09
CA GLN A 1 6.01 -23.08 -6.11
C GLN A 1 5.44 -23.17 -7.54
N GLU A 2 4.54 -24.13 -7.83
CA GLU A 2 4.10 -24.51 -9.20
C GLU A 2 3.02 -23.62 -9.88
N HIS A 3 2.32 -22.75 -9.15
CA HIS A 3 1.25 -21.92 -9.76
C HIS A 3 1.73 -20.75 -10.63
N TYR A 4 3.04 -20.46 -10.65
CA TYR A 4 3.57 -19.30 -11.38
C TYR A 4 4.04 -19.63 -12.79
N ASP A 5 4.30 -20.90 -13.09
CA ASP A 5 4.78 -21.33 -14.41
C ASP A 5 3.66 -21.19 -15.46
N ILE A 6 2.43 -21.54 -15.09
CA ILE A 6 1.24 -21.29 -15.92
C ILE A 6 1.03 -19.79 -16.13
N ALA A 7 1.18 -18.98 -15.08
CA ALA A 7 1.03 -17.53 -15.19
C ALA A 7 2.07 -16.94 -16.15
N PHE A 8 3.32 -17.41 -16.11
CA PHE A 8 4.37 -16.98 -17.04
C PHE A 8 4.10 -17.38 -18.47
N LEU A 9 3.69 -18.64 -18.69
CA LEU A 9 3.32 -19.12 -20.01
C LEU A 9 2.18 -18.28 -20.60
N LEU A 10 1.12 -18.03 -19.85
CA LEU A 10 -0.01 -17.20 -20.30
C LEU A 10 0.43 -15.76 -20.64
N ILE A 11 1.30 -15.16 -19.83
CA ILE A 11 1.84 -13.81 -20.09
C ILE A 11 2.67 -13.81 -21.38
N ASP A 12 3.52 -14.82 -21.58
CA ASP A 12 4.35 -14.91 -22.79
C ASP A 12 3.53 -15.22 -24.05
N SER A 13 2.39 -15.90 -23.89
CA SER A 13 1.39 -16.14 -24.96
C SER A 13 0.45 -14.95 -25.23
N GLY A 14 0.67 -13.79 -24.61
CA GLY A 14 -0.08 -12.57 -24.89
C GLY A 14 -1.40 -12.41 -24.13
N ALA A 15 -1.56 -13.07 -22.97
CA ALA A 15 -2.73 -12.86 -22.13
C ALA A 15 -2.89 -11.38 -21.72
N LYS A 16 -4.14 -10.92 -21.62
CA LYS A 16 -4.47 -9.54 -21.22
C LYS A 16 -4.06 -9.27 -19.76
N LEU A 17 -3.04 -8.43 -19.58
CA LEU A 17 -2.40 -8.17 -18.28
C LEU A 17 -3.20 -7.24 -17.36
N ASN A 18 -4.11 -6.44 -17.92
CA ASN A 18 -5.03 -5.56 -17.19
C ASN A 18 -6.45 -6.14 -17.18
N SER A 19 -6.59 -7.47 -17.14
CA SER A 19 -7.91 -8.09 -16.97
C SER A 19 -8.37 -7.95 -15.53
N HIS A 20 -9.60 -7.48 -15.32
CA HIS A 20 -10.11 -7.16 -13.98
C HIS A 20 -11.24 -8.09 -13.48
N LYS A 21 -11.46 -9.26 -14.08
CA LYS A 21 -12.68 -10.06 -13.82
C LYS A 21 -12.81 -10.76 -12.46
N CYS A 22 -12.02 -10.43 -11.43
CA CYS A 22 -12.18 -11.04 -10.11
C CYS A 22 -13.16 -10.24 -9.23
N ARG A 23 -13.67 -10.84 -8.15
CA ARG A 23 -14.68 -10.23 -7.22
C ARG A 23 -14.33 -8.82 -6.72
N TRP A 24 -13.05 -8.44 -6.76
CA TRP A 24 -12.53 -7.15 -6.27
C TRP A 24 -11.94 -6.28 -7.38
N ASP A 25 -12.17 -6.64 -8.63
CA ASP A 25 -11.69 -5.96 -9.83
C ASP A 25 -10.17 -5.71 -9.86
N ARG A 26 -9.43 -6.63 -9.25
CA ARG A 26 -7.96 -6.63 -9.20
C ARG A 26 -7.40 -7.28 -10.45
N SER A 27 -6.47 -6.59 -11.10
CA SER A 27 -5.67 -7.16 -12.16
C SER A 27 -4.57 -8.11 -11.61
N PRO A 28 -3.97 -8.97 -12.45
CA PRO A 28 -2.91 -9.89 -12.06
C PRO A 28 -1.79 -9.28 -11.20
N ILE A 29 -1.36 -8.04 -11.47
CA ILE A 29 -0.30 -7.39 -10.69
C ILE A 29 -0.74 -7.05 -9.25
N HIS A 30 -2.00 -6.67 -9.04
CA HIS A 30 -2.55 -6.42 -7.70
C HIS A 30 -2.60 -7.70 -6.88
N LEU A 31 -3.01 -8.82 -7.50
CA LEU A 31 -3.02 -10.12 -6.85
C LEU A 31 -1.60 -10.62 -6.55
N ALA A 32 -0.66 -10.40 -7.47
CA ALA A 32 0.75 -10.73 -7.27
C ALA A 32 1.35 -9.93 -6.10
N ALA A 33 1.06 -8.63 -6.02
CA ALA A 33 1.47 -7.76 -4.92
C ALA A 33 0.86 -8.16 -3.57
N LEU A 34 -0.44 -8.44 -3.53
CA LEU A 34 -1.13 -8.90 -2.33
C LEU A 34 -0.55 -10.21 -1.79
N ARG A 35 -0.07 -11.09 -2.67
CA ARG A 35 0.56 -12.38 -2.34
C ARG A 35 2.09 -12.30 -2.19
N GLY A 36 2.68 -11.12 -2.39
CA GLY A 36 4.12 -10.90 -2.28
C GLY A 36 4.94 -11.62 -3.37
N ASN A 37 4.33 -11.96 -4.51
CA ASN A 37 5.01 -12.65 -5.60
C ASN A 37 5.86 -11.68 -6.44
N VAL A 38 7.06 -11.43 -5.95
CA VAL A 38 8.08 -10.58 -6.58
C VAL A 38 8.39 -11.01 -8.02
N ARG A 39 8.44 -12.33 -8.30
CA ARG A 39 8.79 -12.83 -9.64
C ARG A 39 7.70 -12.48 -10.67
N LEU A 40 6.43 -12.63 -10.30
CA LEU A 40 5.31 -12.28 -11.16
C LEU A 40 5.15 -10.77 -11.33
N ILE A 41 5.36 -9.98 -10.27
CA ILE A 41 5.40 -8.51 -10.37
C ILE A 41 6.47 -8.08 -11.38
N ALA A 42 7.69 -8.59 -11.25
CA ALA A 42 8.79 -8.25 -12.15
C ALA A 42 8.51 -8.65 -13.61
N LYS A 43 7.95 -9.85 -13.84
CA LYS A 43 7.58 -10.31 -15.19
C LYS A 43 6.49 -9.43 -15.81
N LEU A 44 5.46 -9.08 -15.05
CA LEU A 44 4.34 -8.23 -15.51
C LEU A 44 4.83 -6.82 -15.87
N ILE A 45 5.59 -6.17 -14.99
CA ILE A 45 6.13 -4.82 -15.24
C ILE A 45 7.11 -4.84 -16.41
N LYS A 46 7.94 -5.88 -16.56
CA LYS A 46 8.84 -6.03 -17.72
C LYS A 46 8.08 -6.07 -19.05
N LYS A 47 6.87 -6.66 -19.08
CA LYS A 47 6.03 -6.71 -20.29
C LYS A 47 5.20 -5.43 -20.49
N CYS A 48 4.79 -4.77 -19.40
CA CYS A 48 4.02 -3.53 -19.44
C CYS A 48 4.38 -2.66 -18.22
N PRO A 49 5.30 -1.68 -18.38
CA PRO A 49 5.78 -0.85 -17.27
C PRO A 49 4.68 -0.09 -16.53
N ASP A 50 3.66 0.40 -17.25
CA ASP A 50 2.55 1.18 -16.70
C ASP A 50 1.75 0.45 -15.62
N LEU A 51 1.82 -0.89 -15.57
CA LEU A 51 1.16 -1.68 -14.55
C LEU A 51 1.61 -1.31 -13.14
N VAL A 52 2.81 -0.75 -12.95
CA VAL A 52 3.29 -0.31 -11.64
C VAL A 52 2.38 0.74 -10.99
N HIS A 53 1.69 1.56 -11.80
CA HIS A 53 0.73 2.59 -11.36
C HIS A 53 -0.73 2.20 -11.59
N SER A 54 -0.99 0.97 -12.05
CA SER A 54 -2.36 0.50 -12.28
C SER A 54 -3.18 0.58 -11.00
N ARG A 55 -4.50 0.80 -11.15
CA ARG A 55 -5.44 0.91 -10.04
C ARG A 55 -6.53 -0.15 -10.21
N CYS A 56 -6.89 -0.86 -9.15
CA CYS A 56 -8.08 -1.71 -9.18
C CYS A 56 -9.34 -0.83 -9.19
N HIS A 57 -10.42 -1.26 -9.86
CA HIS A 57 -11.56 -0.37 -10.12
C HIS A 57 -12.32 0.04 -8.86
N PHE A 58 -12.58 -0.87 -7.91
CA PHE A 58 -13.44 -0.53 -6.78
C PHE A 58 -12.77 0.33 -5.71
N LEU A 59 -11.48 0.09 -5.44
CA LEU A 59 -10.79 0.76 -4.34
C LEU A 59 -9.71 1.71 -4.81
N HIS A 60 -9.44 1.78 -6.12
CA HIS A 60 -8.34 2.55 -6.71
C HIS A 60 -6.97 2.21 -6.11
N GLN A 61 -6.80 0.99 -5.59
CA GLN A 61 -5.56 0.56 -4.96
C GLN A 61 -4.50 0.28 -6.01
N THR A 62 -3.29 0.78 -5.79
CA THR A 62 -2.10 0.42 -6.58
C THR A 62 -1.53 -0.94 -6.15
N PRO A 63 -0.62 -1.55 -6.94
CA PRO A 63 0.15 -2.70 -6.50
C PRO A 63 0.91 -2.43 -5.19
N LEU A 64 1.47 -1.24 -5.00
CA LEU A 64 2.21 -0.88 -3.79
C LEU A 64 1.30 -0.87 -2.55
N LEU A 65 0.10 -0.29 -2.67
CA LEU A 65 -0.93 -0.34 -1.63
C LEU A 65 -1.28 -1.80 -1.27
N CYS A 66 -1.46 -2.66 -2.27
CA CYS A 66 -1.76 -4.08 -2.07
C CYS A 66 -0.66 -4.83 -1.30
N ALA A 67 0.62 -4.66 -1.67
CA ALA A 67 1.74 -5.29 -0.99
C ALA A 67 1.94 -4.76 0.45
N SER A 68 1.61 -3.49 0.68
CA SER A 68 1.75 -2.82 1.98
C SER A 68 0.74 -3.31 3.01
N MET A 69 -0.49 -3.64 2.58
CA MET A 69 -1.54 -4.19 3.44
C MET A 69 -1.25 -5.62 3.96
N THR A 70 -0.35 -6.36 3.31
CA THR A 70 -0.02 -7.75 3.65
C THR A 70 1.43 -7.94 4.11
N ASN A 71 2.12 -6.84 4.44
CA ASN A 71 3.48 -6.84 4.99
C ASN A 71 4.54 -7.50 4.09
N HIS A 72 4.32 -7.57 2.77
CA HIS A 72 5.23 -8.21 1.83
C HIS A 72 6.39 -7.29 1.42
N VAL A 73 7.33 -7.05 2.35
CA VAL A 73 8.45 -6.11 2.22
C VAL A 73 9.26 -6.28 0.93
N LYS A 74 9.51 -7.50 0.48
CA LYS A 74 10.26 -7.72 -0.77
C LYS A 74 9.50 -7.20 -2.01
N ALA A 75 8.18 -7.33 -2.04
CA ALA A 75 7.35 -6.77 -3.10
C ALA A 75 7.27 -5.25 -3.00
N ILE A 76 7.16 -4.69 -1.79
CA ILE A 76 7.21 -3.23 -1.55
C ILE A 76 8.51 -2.65 -2.10
N LYS A 77 9.67 -3.20 -1.72
CA LYS A 77 10.98 -2.77 -2.21
C LYS A 77 11.10 -2.86 -3.73
N LEU A 78 10.64 -3.97 -4.32
CA LEU A 78 10.66 -4.11 -5.78
C LEU A 78 9.82 -3.01 -6.46
N LEU A 79 8.58 -2.81 -6.02
CA LEU A 79 7.70 -1.81 -6.61
C LEU A 79 8.26 -0.38 -6.48
N LEU A 80 8.82 -0.03 -5.32
CA LEU A 80 9.48 1.26 -5.11
C LEU A 80 10.74 1.41 -6.00
N SER A 81 11.54 0.36 -6.17
CA SER A 81 12.68 0.36 -7.09
C SER A 81 12.28 0.49 -8.57
N LEU A 82 11.01 0.21 -8.88
CA LEU A 82 10.39 0.38 -10.20
C LEU A 82 9.55 1.66 -10.26
N ASN A 83 9.91 2.66 -9.44
CA ASN A 83 9.31 4.00 -9.42
C ASN A 83 7.81 4.04 -9.07
N ALA A 84 7.27 3.05 -8.35
CA ALA A 84 5.93 3.17 -7.80
C ALA A 84 5.80 4.43 -6.92
N ASP A 85 4.73 5.20 -7.13
CA ASP A 85 4.42 6.37 -6.30
C ASP A 85 4.10 5.91 -4.86
N VAL A 86 5.00 6.27 -3.94
CA VAL A 86 4.92 5.91 -2.52
C VAL A 86 3.71 6.54 -1.81
N ASN A 87 3.25 7.70 -2.29
CA ASN A 87 2.19 8.50 -1.70
C ASN A 87 0.87 8.42 -2.48
N ALA A 88 0.77 7.52 -3.46
CA ALA A 88 -0.46 7.25 -4.18
C ALA A 88 -1.61 6.91 -3.21
N LYS A 89 -2.77 7.54 -3.45
CA LYS A 89 -3.98 7.37 -2.65
C LYS A 89 -4.95 6.38 -3.28
N ASP A 90 -5.64 5.63 -2.43
CA ASP A 90 -6.82 4.84 -2.78
C ASP A 90 -8.09 5.72 -2.84
N VAL A 91 -9.26 5.13 -3.08
CA VAL A 91 -10.54 5.87 -3.18
C VAL A 91 -10.96 6.57 -1.89
N TYR A 92 -10.40 6.16 -0.75
CA TYR A 92 -10.63 6.79 0.56
C TYR A 92 -9.52 7.79 0.91
N GLY A 93 -8.69 8.16 -0.06
CA GLY A 93 -7.59 9.10 0.17
C GLY A 93 -6.42 8.51 0.96
N LYS A 94 -6.41 7.19 1.22
CA LYS A 94 -5.41 6.54 2.08
C LYS A 94 -4.19 6.12 1.26
N THR A 95 -3.01 6.43 1.77
CA THR A 95 -1.71 6.02 1.20
C THR A 95 -1.33 4.60 1.58
N SER A 96 -0.28 4.06 0.95
CA SER A 96 0.33 2.77 1.34
C SER A 96 0.74 2.75 2.81
N LEU A 97 1.29 3.86 3.31
CA LEU A 97 1.68 4.01 4.71
C LEU A 97 0.44 3.93 5.61
N ALA A 98 -0.58 4.74 5.34
CA ALA A 98 -1.83 4.75 6.08
C ALA A 98 -2.47 3.35 6.16
N LYS A 99 -2.56 2.63 5.04
CA LYS A 99 -3.09 1.26 5.00
C LYS A 99 -2.22 0.26 5.75
N SER A 100 -0.91 0.41 5.74
CA SER A 100 -0.02 -0.45 6.54
C SER A 100 -0.20 -0.23 8.05
N VAL A 101 -0.50 0.99 8.50
CA VAL A 101 -0.88 1.29 9.90
C VAL A 101 -2.23 0.68 10.25
N GLU A 102 -3.24 0.86 9.38
CA GLU A 102 -4.58 0.27 9.55
C GLU A 102 -4.51 -1.27 9.68
N LYS A 103 -3.59 -1.91 8.92
CA LYS A 103 -3.37 -3.37 8.93
C LYS A 103 -2.26 -3.83 9.88
N ARG A 104 -1.71 -2.94 10.71
CA ARG A 104 -0.64 -3.25 11.69
C ARG A 104 0.59 -3.94 11.08
N CYS A 105 0.94 -3.58 9.84
CA CYS A 105 2.04 -4.15 9.07
C CYS A 105 3.36 -3.43 9.36
N THR A 106 3.94 -3.64 10.54
CA THR A 106 5.11 -2.89 11.05
C THR A 106 6.31 -2.86 10.10
N LYS A 107 6.62 -3.96 9.41
CA LYS A 107 7.76 -4.00 8.48
C LYS A 107 7.49 -3.22 7.20
N ALA A 108 6.24 -3.19 6.74
CA ALA A 108 5.81 -2.32 5.65
C ALA A 108 5.89 -0.85 6.04
N ILE A 109 5.41 -0.47 7.23
CA ILE A 109 5.51 0.91 7.76
C ILE A 109 6.96 1.39 7.69
N LEU A 110 7.90 0.67 8.33
CA LEU A 110 9.32 1.03 8.33
C LEU A 110 9.91 1.10 6.91
N CYS A 111 9.53 0.16 6.04
CA CYS A 111 10.02 0.14 4.66
C CYS A 111 9.55 1.38 3.90
N LEU A 112 8.27 1.74 4.00
CA LEU A 112 7.67 2.88 3.30
C LEU A 112 8.27 4.21 3.79
N LEU A 113 8.42 4.39 5.11
CA LEU A 113 9.03 5.58 5.68
C LEU A 113 10.47 5.78 5.20
N ARG A 114 11.27 4.70 5.14
CA ARG A 114 12.64 4.74 4.60
C ARG A 114 12.71 5.09 3.11
N HIS A 115 11.61 4.96 2.38
CA HIS A 115 11.52 5.31 0.96
C HIS A 115 10.66 6.57 0.73
N GLY A 116 10.56 7.45 1.74
CA GLY A 116 9.97 8.78 1.57
C GLY A 116 8.45 8.83 1.59
N ALA A 117 7.78 7.82 2.18
CA ALA A 117 6.34 7.94 2.44
C ALA A 117 6.07 9.12 3.39
N ASP A 118 5.15 10.01 3.01
CA ASP A 118 4.79 11.17 3.82
C ASP A 118 3.72 10.77 4.86
N PRO A 119 4.03 10.81 6.17
CA PRO A 119 3.08 10.49 7.23
C PRO A 119 1.99 11.55 7.42
N ASN A 120 2.16 12.77 6.89
CA ASN A 120 1.22 13.88 7.04
C ASN A 120 0.11 13.87 5.98
N MET A 121 0.14 12.92 5.04
CA MET A 121 -0.91 12.77 4.04
C MET A 121 -2.24 12.44 4.73
N LYS A 122 -3.24 13.27 4.42
CA LYS A 122 -4.60 13.13 4.95
C LYS A 122 -5.48 12.28 4.04
N ASP A 123 -6.34 11.46 4.65
CA ASP A 123 -7.42 10.75 3.96
C ASP A 123 -8.62 11.68 3.65
N GLU A 124 -9.70 11.14 3.08
CA GLU A 124 -10.89 11.91 2.70
C GLU A 124 -11.69 12.44 3.90
N GLU A 125 -11.31 12.10 5.13
CA GLU A 125 -11.87 12.66 6.36
C GLU A 125 -10.90 13.65 7.03
N GLY A 126 -9.80 14.00 6.36
CA GLY A 126 -8.78 14.91 6.87
C GLY A 126 -7.83 14.27 7.88
N ARG A 127 -7.84 12.94 8.01
CA ARG A 127 -7.09 12.21 9.04
C ARG A 127 -5.72 11.79 8.53
N THR A 128 -4.68 12.00 9.33
CA THR A 128 -3.37 11.37 9.12
C THR A 128 -3.38 9.92 9.64
N CYS A 129 -2.29 9.18 9.45
CA CYS A 129 -2.22 7.80 9.91
C CYS A 129 -2.29 7.63 11.44
N LEU A 130 -2.07 8.69 12.22
CA LEU A 130 -2.19 8.67 13.69
C LEU A 130 -3.64 8.56 14.20
N PHE A 131 -4.64 8.82 13.35
CA PHE A 131 -6.05 8.73 13.73
C PHE A 131 -6.60 7.30 13.72
N PHE A 132 -5.85 6.32 13.20
CA PHE A 132 -6.43 5.00 13.00
C PHE A 132 -6.66 4.25 14.32
N PRO A 133 -7.85 3.65 14.53
CA PRO A 133 -8.15 2.91 15.75
C PRO A 133 -7.17 1.77 16.04
N SER A 134 -6.48 1.23 15.03
CA SER A 134 -5.44 0.22 15.24
C SER A 134 -4.29 0.68 16.15
N LEU A 135 -4.16 1.99 16.38
CA LEU A 135 -3.16 2.59 17.26
C LEU A 135 -3.63 2.78 18.71
N SER A 136 -4.93 2.72 19.01
CA SER A 136 -5.49 3.09 20.33
C SER A 136 -4.92 2.27 21.50
N HIS A 137 -4.39 1.08 21.21
CA HIS A 137 -3.79 0.19 22.21
C HIS A 137 -2.40 -0.32 21.76
N ASP A 138 -1.78 0.30 20.76
CA ASP A 138 -0.50 -0.14 20.18
C ASP A 138 0.58 0.93 20.33
N VAL A 139 0.98 1.17 21.59
CA VAL A 139 2.01 2.15 21.96
C VAL A 139 3.30 1.95 21.16
N LYS A 140 3.68 0.69 20.88
CA LYS A 140 4.88 0.38 20.09
C LYS A 140 4.75 0.85 18.64
N MET A 141 3.57 0.75 18.04
CA MET A 141 3.34 1.25 16.70
C MET A 141 3.34 2.77 16.64
N VAL A 142 2.73 3.42 17.64
CA VAL A 142 2.75 4.88 17.76
C VAL A 142 4.19 5.37 17.91
N ASP A 143 4.94 4.79 18.86
CA ASP A 143 6.36 5.11 19.08
C ASP A 143 7.20 4.91 17.81
N LEU A 144 6.96 3.82 17.06
CA LEU A 144 7.63 3.58 15.79
C LEU A 144 7.33 4.67 14.74
N ILE A 145 6.09 5.14 14.63
CA ILE A 145 5.71 6.19 13.68
C ILE A 145 6.33 7.53 14.11
N LEU A 146 6.28 7.86 15.40
CA LEU A 146 6.82 9.12 15.93
C LEU A 146 8.35 9.17 15.87
N SER A 147 9.03 8.05 16.08
CA SER A 147 10.51 7.97 16.07
C SER A 147 11.14 7.94 14.68
N HIS A 148 10.37 7.62 13.63
CA HIS A 148 10.90 7.44 12.27
C HIS A 148 10.39 8.50 11.27
N THR A 149 9.67 9.53 11.75
CA THR A 149 9.02 10.50 10.87
C THR A 149 8.88 11.88 11.49
N THR A 150 8.65 12.90 10.65
CA THR A 150 8.25 14.25 11.07
C THR A 150 6.74 14.44 10.89
N ILE A 151 5.94 13.65 11.62
CA ILE A 151 4.48 13.75 11.59
C ILE A 151 3.97 14.87 12.50
N ASP A 152 3.01 15.65 12.03
CA ASP A 152 2.28 16.63 12.83
C ASP A 152 1.26 15.90 13.74
N VAL A 153 1.63 15.77 15.01
CA VAL A 153 0.77 15.16 16.04
C VAL A 153 -0.47 16.00 16.38
N ASN A 154 -0.49 17.28 15.99
CA ASN A 154 -1.60 18.21 16.18
C ASN A 154 -2.47 18.35 14.93
N ALA A 155 -2.21 17.58 13.87
CA ALA A 155 -3.01 17.58 12.66
C ALA A 155 -4.48 17.31 13.01
N ARG A 156 -5.37 18.16 12.48
CA ARG A 156 -6.81 18.08 12.69
C ARG A 156 -7.51 17.39 11.52
N ASP A 157 -8.49 16.55 11.84
CA ASP A 157 -9.47 16.03 10.88
C ASP A 157 -10.50 17.11 10.51
N PHE A 158 -11.45 16.78 9.64
CA PHE A 158 -12.50 17.74 9.23
C PHE A 158 -13.50 18.08 10.34
N LEU A 159 -13.50 17.33 11.45
CA LEU A 159 -14.28 17.64 12.65
C LEU A 159 -13.48 18.47 13.66
N GLY A 160 -12.24 18.85 13.34
CA GLY A 160 -11.34 19.58 14.23
C GLY A 160 -10.69 18.73 15.32
N LYS A 161 -10.88 17.40 15.31
CA LYS A 161 -10.29 16.48 16.29
C LYS A 161 -8.85 16.19 15.93
N THR A 162 -8.01 15.94 16.94
CA THR A 162 -6.63 15.45 16.78
C THR A 162 -6.55 13.97 17.12
N ALA A 163 -5.41 13.33 16.82
CA ALA A 163 -5.17 11.95 17.24
C ALA A 163 -5.26 11.77 18.77
N LEU A 164 -4.87 12.79 19.55
CA LEU A 164 -5.01 12.78 21.02
C LEU A 164 -6.49 12.70 21.46
N HIS A 165 -7.41 13.39 20.76
CA HIS A 165 -8.84 13.30 21.06
C HIS A 165 -9.42 11.88 20.83
N GLN A 166 -8.78 11.04 20.00
CA GLN A 166 -9.19 9.66 19.77
C GLN A 166 -8.61 8.69 20.81
N ALA A 167 -7.58 9.11 21.55
CA ALA A 167 -6.91 8.29 22.56
C ALA A 167 -7.49 8.48 23.97
N CYS A 168 -8.32 9.52 24.18
CA CYS A 168 -9.03 9.80 25.42
C CYS A 168 -10.44 9.20 25.39
#